data_AF-A0A8X6QE75-F1
#
_entry.id   AF-A0A8X6QE75-F1
#
_cell.length_a   1.000
_cell.length_b   1.000
_cell.length_c   1.000
_cell.angle_alpha   90.00
_cell.angle_beta   90.00
_cell.angle_gamma   90.00
#
_symmetry.space_group_name_H-M   'P 1'
#
loop_
_entity.id
_entity.type
_entity.pdbx_description
1 polymer ?
#
loop_
_entity_poly.entity_id
_entity_poly.type
_entity_poly.pdbx_seq_one_letter_code
_entity_poly.pdbx_strand_id
1 'polypeptide(L)'
;MEITDYIQILCIPGNGLDKCSIKVEWRGEYGRQTLPIISDTIENEWNKKLSTSNSIWNGSKFRLHRLELQEASIFMLPEIKLLLGSTCYKDFIGTNCAPGSEMFVQQGEQDFNNCQAYMSDPLGVGGLVVTSDDNIIFIRRSGQCAEFPFLIDRPGGHPEPDDVIAKTGQSFQTMDPSIILEEIFDSILKEITEEVNIPLPNLSSPILLGVSYNPITLKTPSLEFYLKCDLNTNEIQELYEKRVEGDLEESTELIVLSSFSLKYILHNEDGQFFKKVLLESNSMRNLSLILKMDIFCFLFYLIMKTTM
;
A
#
# COMPACT_ATOMS: atom_id res chain seq x y z
N MET A 1 -0.47 12.34 -22.61
CA MET A 1 -1.31 12.04 -21.43
C MET A 1 -0.52 12.58 -20.26
N GLU A 2 -0.95 13.69 -19.63
CA GLU A 2 -0.29 14.18 -18.42
C GLU A 2 -0.41 13.08 -17.37
N ILE A 3 0.71 12.44 -17.01
CA ILE A 3 0.79 11.73 -15.75
C ILE A 3 0.66 12.84 -14.72
N THR A 4 -0.56 13.06 -14.25
CA THR A 4 -0.80 14.00 -13.17
C THR A 4 -0.03 13.46 -11.96
N ASP A 5 0.84 14.28 -11.35
CA ASP A 5 1.65 13.94 -10.16
C ASP A 5 0.81 13.58 -8.90
N TYR A 6 -0.50 13.45 -9.05
CA TYR A 6 -1.45 13.17 -7.99
C TYR A 6 -1.75 11.68 -7.91
N ILE A 7 -1.77 11.16 -6.68
CA ILE A 7 -2.19 9.80 -6.39
C ILE A 7 -3.67 9.65 -6.76
N GLN A 8 -3.96 8.61 -7.54
CA GLN A 8 -5.34 8.26 -7.90
C GLN A 8 -5.90 7.38 -6.79
N ILE A 9 -7.15 7.64 -6.40
CA ILE A 9 -7.80 6.94 -5.30
C ILE A 9 -9.15 6.45 -5.77
N LEU A 10 -9.42 5.17 -5.54
CA LEU A 10 -10.77 4.61 -5.61
C LEU A 10 -11.28 4.39 -4.18
N CYS A 11 -12.17 5.26 -3.72
CA CYS A 11 -12.77 5.16 -2.39
C CYS A 11 -14.04 4.30 -2.43
N ILE A 12 -14.23 3.47 -1.41
CA ILE A 12 -15.50 2.79 -1.18
C ILE A 12 -16.37 3.69 -0.30
N PRO A 13 -17.56 4.14 -0.76
CA PRO A 13 -18.41 5.02 0.03
C PRO A 13 -18.91 4.34 1.31
N GLY A 14 -19.16 5.12 2.35
CA GLY A 14 -19.67 4.63 3.64
C GLY A 14 -18.54 4.30 4.61
N ASN A 15 -18.67 3.18 5.33
CA ASN A 15 -17.76 2.76 6.40
C ASN A 15 -16.61 1.86 5.91
N GLY A 16 -16.40 1.77 4.59
CA GLY A 16 -15.52 0.76 3.99
C GLY A 16 -16.16 -0.63 3.90
N LEU A 17 -15.38 -1.61 3.45
CA LEU A 17 -15.82 -3.00 3.28
C LEU A 17 -15.10 -3.94 4.23
N ASP A 18 -15.87 -4.82 4.88
CA ASP A 18 -15.32 -5.97 5.57
C ASP A 18 -14.84 -7.05 4.57
N LYS A 19 -14.10 -8.03 5.09
CA LYS A 19 -13.59 -9.15 4.29
C LYS A 19 -14.70 -9.93 3.59
N CYS A 20 -15.89 -10.04 4.18
CA CYS A 20 -17.01 -10.81 3.62
C CYS A 20 -17.58 -10.19 2.34
N SER A 21 -17.38 -8.89 2.15
CA SER A 21 -17.86 -8.12 0.98
C SER A 21 -16.83 -8.09 -0.17
N ILE A 22 -15.73 -8.83 -0.03
CA ILE A 22 -14.61 -8.85 -0.99
C ILE A 22 -14.45 -10.27 -1.53
N LYS A 23 -14.28 -10.37 -2.85
CA LYS A 23 -13.96 -11.61 -3.54
C LYS A 23 -12.62 -11.49 -4.23
N VAL A 24 -11.91 -12.60 -4.35
CA VAL A 24 -10.67 -12.69 -5.13
C VAL A 24 -10.89 -13.63 -6.29
N GLU A 25 -10.34 -13.28 -7.44
CA GLU A 25 -10.11 -14.24 -8.52
C GLU A 25 -8.65 -14.16 -8.92
N TRP A 26 -7.98 -15.31 -8.86
CA TRP A 26 -6.60 -15.41 -9.32
C TRP A 26 -6.54 -16.09 -10.68
N ARG A 27 -5.72 -15.56 -11.59
CA ARG A 27 -5.38 -16.19 -12.86
C ARG A 27 -3.93 -15.92 -13.26
N GLY A 28 -3.31 -16.90 -13.91
CA GLY A 28 -1.97 -16.73 -14.47
C GLY A 28 -1.92 -15.64 -15.55
N GLU A 29 -3.00 -15.50 -16.33
CA GLU A 29 -3.14 -14.51 -17.39
C GLU A 29 -3.25 -13.07 -16.88
N TYR A 30 -3.53 -12.89 -15.58
CA TYR A 30 -3.51 -11.59 -14.90
C TYR A 30 -2.11 -11.12 -14.54
N GLY A 31 -1.07 -11.88 -14.91
CA GLY A 31 0.31 -11.43 -14.94
C GLY A 31 0.55 -10.29 -15.93
N ARG A 32 1.77 -9.76 -15.90
CA ARG A 32 2.24 -8.73 -16.84
C ARG A 32 2.46 -9.33 -18.24
N GLN A 33 2.12 -8.59 -19.28
CA GLN A 33 2.46 -8.94 -20.66
C GLN A 33 3.97 -8.81 -20.91
N THR A 34 4.51 -9.58 -21.85
CA THR A 34 5.96 -9.62 -22.11
C THR A 34 6.31 -9.06 -23.48
N LEU A 35 7.44 -8.35 -23.55
CA LEU A 35 8.13 -7.98 -24.79
C LEU A 35 9.64 -8.15 -24.56
N PRO A 36 10.42 -8.53 -25.59
CA PRO A 36 11.86 -8.69 -25.46
C PRO A 36 12.56 -7.48 -24.84
N ILE A 37 12.21 -6.26 -25.30
CA ILE A 37 12.81 -5.02 -24.80
C ILE A 37 12.55 -4.78 -23.29
N ILE A 38 11.38 -5.20 -22.80
CA ILE A 38 11.03 -5.08 -21.39
C ILE A 38 11.81 -6.12 -20.58
N SER A 39 11.89 -7.36 -21.06
CA SER A 39 12.69 -8.40 -20.42
C SER A 39 14.16 -8.01 -20.32
N ASP A 40 14.74 -7.44 -21.39
CA ASP A 40 16.12 -6.94 -21.39
C ASP A 40 16.30 -5.80 -20.37
N THR A 41 15.33 -4.88 -20.29
CA THR A 41 15.34 -3.79 -19.30
C THR A 41 15.30 -4.36 -17.87
N ILE A 42 14.44 -5.34 -17.60
CA ILE A 42 14.32 -5.98 -16.29
C ILE A 42 15.64 -6.63 -15.87
N GLU A 43 16.28 -7.40 -16.75
CA GLU A 43 17.58 -8.01 -16.45
C GLU A 43 18.66 -6.94 -16.19
N ASN A 44 18.71 -5.90 -17.02
CA ASN A 44 19.69 -4.83 -16.89
C ASN A 44 19.55 -4.04 -15.57
N GLU A 45 18.34 -3.60 -15.24
CA GLU A 45 18.09 -2.83 -14.00
C GLU A 45 18.29 -3.70 -12.76
N TRP A 46 17.90 -4.98 -12.82
CA TRP A 46 18.15 -5.91 -11.72
C TRP A 46 19.64 -6.14 -11.47
N ASN A 47 20.43 -6.34 -12.52
CA ASN A 47 21.87 -6.52 -12.41
C ASN A 47 22.57 -5.26 -11.87
N LYS A 48 22.11 -4.07 -12.28
CA LYS A 48 22.57 -2.80 -11.67
C LYS A 48 22.26 -2.77 -10.18
N LYS A 49 21.03 -3.11 -9.78
CA LYS A 49 20.62 -3.13 -8.36
C LYS A 49 21.48 -4.09 -7.54
N LEU A 50 21.68 -5.33 -8.02
CA LEU A 50 22.56 -6.33 -7.39
C LEU A 50 24.00 -5.83 -7.20
N SER A 51 24.51 -5.02 -8.13
CA SER A 51 25.87 -4.46 -8.00
C SER A 51 26.03 -3.39 -6.91
N THR A 52 24.91 -2.83 -6.43
CA THR A 52 24.88 -1.71 -5.47
C THR A 52 24.31 -2.09 -4.10
N SER A 53 23.77 -3.29 -3.95
CA SER A 53 23.07 -3.74 -2.75
C SER A 53 23.58 -5.11 -2.30
N ASN A 54 24.06 -5.19 -1.06
CA ASN A 54 24.69 -6.42 -0.52
C ASN A 54 23.66 -7.45 0.00
N SER A 55 22.40 -7.07 0.17
CA SER A 55 21.33 -7.93 0.70
C SER A 55 20.01 -7.62 -0.02
N ILE A 56 19.87 -8.13 -1.25
CA ILE A 56 18.65 -8.01 -2.05
C ILE A 56 18.32 -9.37 -2.65
N TRP A 57 17.05 -9.75 -2.60
CA TRP A 57 16.53 -10.97 -3.22
C TRP A 57 15.28 -10.66 -4.03
N ASN A 58 14.93 -11.57 -4.95
CA ASN A 58 13.71 -11.44 -5.73
C ASN A 58 12.55 -12.16 -5.02
N GLY A 59 11.70 -11.42 -4.32
CA GLY A 59 10.47 -11.94 -3.71
C GLY A 59 9.30 -11.97 -4.70
N SER A 60 8.46 -13.00 -4.61
CA SER A 60 7.19 -13.06 -5.36
C SER A 60 6.17 -12.10 -4.74
N LYS A 61 5.30 -11.53 -5.57
CA LYS A 61 4.27 -10.58 -5.15
C LYS A 61 2.96 -10.86 -5.89
N PHE A 62 1.83 -10.55 -5.27
CA PHE A 62 0.57 -10.50 -6.00
C PHE A 62 0.58 -9.29 -6.95
N ARG A 63 0.04 -9.46 -8.16
CA ARG A 63 -0.19 -8.36 -9.09
C ARG A 63 -1.67 -8.01 -9.09
N LEU A 64 -2.03 -6.76 -8.85
CA LEU A 64 -3.41 -6.33 -9.05
C LEU A 64 -3.65 -6.02 -10.52
N HIS A 65 -4.41 -6.88 -11.19
CA HIS A 65 -4.79 -6.68 -12.59
C HIS A 65 -5.93 -5.68 -12.73
N ARG A 66 -6.95 -5.80 -11.86
CA ARG A 66 -8.13 -4.93 -11.84
C ARG A 66 -8.88 -5.06 -10.52
N LEU A 67 -9.52 -3.98 -10.09
CA LEU A 67 -10.59 -4.02 -9.11
C LEU A 67 -11.93 -3.81 -9.84
N GLU A 68 -12.86 -4.74 -9.65
CA GLU A 68 -14.21 -4.65 -10.21
C GLU A 68 -15.20 -4.34 -9.09
N LEU A 69 -15.96 -3.25 -9.26
CA LEU A 69 -17.10 -2.94 -8.41
C LEU A 69 -18.31 -3.69 -8.97
N GLN A 70 -18.90 -4.58 -8.16
CA GLN A 70 -20.19 -5.17 -8.51
C GLN A 70 -21.29 -4.18 -8.14
N GLU A 71 -22.26 -4.00 -9.03
CA GLU A 71 -23.37 -3.06 -8.81
C GLU A 71 -24.12 -3.43 -7.53
N ALA A 72 -24.22 -2.46 -6.62
CA ALA A 72 -25.08 -2.57 -5.45
C ALA A 72 -26.54 -2.66 -5.92
N SER A 73 -27.24 -3.72 -5.52
CA SER A 73 -28.69 -3.77 -5.66
C SER A 73 -29.34 -3.07 -4.46
N ILE A 74 -30.63 -2.70 -4.56
CA ILE A 74 -31.40 -2.07 -3.46
C ILE A 74 -31.33 -2.89 -2.15
N PHE A 75 -30.99 -4.18 -2.23
CA PHE A 75 -30.96 -5.11 -1.10
C PHE A 75 -29.57 -5.66 -0.76
N MET A 76 -28.50 -5.28 -1.48
CA MET A 76 -27.15 -5.80 -1.24
C MET A 76 -26.12 -4.67 -1.22
N LEU A 77 -25.19 -4.75 -0.26
CA LEU A 77 -24.03 -3.88 -0.19
C LEU A 77 -23.16 -4.05 -1.46
N PRO A 78 -22.40 -3.01 -1.86
CA PRO A 78 -21.46 -3.13 -2.96
C PRO A 78 -20.41 -4.19 -2.62
N GLU A 79 -20.28 -5.20 -3.49
CA GLU A 79 -19.19 -6.17 -3.42
C GLU A 79 -18.06 -5.74 -4.35
N ILE A 80 -16.82 -5.94 -3.92
CA ILE A 80 -15.66 -5.76 -4.82
C ILE A 80 -15.04 -7.11 -5.16
N LYS A 81 -14.51 -7.20 -6.38
CA LYS A 81 -13.73 -8.33 -6.82
C LYS A 81 -12.32 -7.89 -7.20
N LEU A 82 -11.33 -8.45 -6.52
CA LEU A 82 -9.92 -8.25 -6.82
C LEU A 82 -9.48 -9.31 -7.83
N LEU A 83 -9.10 -8.87 -9.04
CA LEU A 83 -8.52 -9.74 -10.06
C LEU A 83 -7.00 -9.71 -9.89
N LEU A 84 -6.43 -10.84 -9.48
CA LEU A 84 -5.02 -10.96 -9.09
C LEU A 84 -4.25 -11.89 -10.01
N GLY A 85 -3.03 -11.49 -10.36
CA GLY A 85 -2.02 -12.34 -10.96
C GLY A 85 -0.81 -12.47 -10.04
N SER A 86 0.29 -12.94 -10.61
CA SER A 86 1.59 -12.98 -9.93
C SER A 86 2.58 -12.06 -10.62
N THR A 87 3.47 -11.49 -9.83
CA THR A 87 4.64 -10.75 -10.28
C THR A 87 5.79 -10.97 -9.28
N CYS A 88 6.88 -10.21 -9.40
CA CYS A 88 7.97 -10.24 -8.44
C CYS A 88 8.67 -8.88 -8.32
N TYR A 89 9.50 -8.75 -7.29
CA TYR A 89 10.24 -7.53 -7.02
C TYR A 89 11.21 -7.15 -8.15
N LYS A 90 11.84 -8.14 -8.79
CA LYS A 90 12.69 -7.93 -9.96
C LYS A 90 11.93 -7.26 -11.12
N ASP A 91 10.74 -7.77 -11.42
CA ASP A 91 9.88 -7.19 -12.46
C ASP A 91 9.45 -5.77 -12.11
N PHE A 92 9.16 -5.50 -10.84
CA PHE A 92 8.82 -4.16 -10.36
C PHE A 92 9.98 -3.16 -10.56
N ILE A 93 11.20 -3.55 -10.17
CA ILE A 93 12.41 -2.73 -10.39
C ILE A 93 12.63 -2.46 -11.88
N GLY A 94 12.42 -3.47 -12.72
CA GLY A 94 12.62 -3.38 -14.17
C GLY A 94 11.48 -2.77 -14.98
N THR A 95 10.35 -2.46 -14.35
CA THR A 95 9.20 -1.82 -15.01
C THR A 95 8.81 -0.55 -14.27
N ASN A 96 8.01 -0.64 -13.22
CA ASN A 96 7.49 0.51 -12.45
C ASN A 96 8.59 1.50 -12.00
N CYS A 97 9.78 1.02 -11.64
CA CYS A 97 10.88 1.86 -11.17
C CYS A 97 11.98 2.11 -12.21
N ALA A 98 11.92 1.46 -13.36
CA ALA A 98 12.98 1.55 -14.36
C ALA A 98 12.96 2.94 -15.04
N PRO A 99 14.11 3.60 -15.26
CA PRO A 99 14.15 4.85 -16.01
C PRO A 99 13.58 4.70 -17.42
N GLY A 100 12.63 5.56 -17.79
CA GLY A 100 12.02 5.57 -19.14
C GLY A 100 10.88 4.58 -19.34
N SER A 101 10.41 3.90 -18.27
CA SER A 101 9.31 2.93 -18.35
C SER A 101 7.95 3.55 -18.65
N GLU A 102 7.82 4.88 -18.70
CA GLU A 102 6.66 5.57 -19.26
C GLU A 102 6.37 5.14 -20.70
N MET A 103 7.38 4.70 -21.45
CA MET A 103 7.18 4.13 -22.78
C MET A 103 6.42 2.80 -22.74
N PHE A 104 6.60 1.98 -21.70
CA PHE A 104 5.86 0.73 -21.53
C PHE A 104 4.38 1.01 -21.25
N VAL A 105 4.11 2.09 -20.52
CA VAL A 105 2.74 2.57 -20.27
C VAL A 105 2.07 2.98 -21.59
N GLN A 106 2.78 3.75 -22.42
CA GLN A 106 2.28 4.16 -23.73
C GLN A 106 2.07 2.97 -24.68
N GLN A 107 3.01 2.03 -24.70
CA GLN A 107 2.94 0.83 -25.54
C GLN A 107 1.81 -0.11 -25.10
N GLY A 108 1.62 -0.29 -23.79
CA GLY A 108 0.54 -1.13 -23.25
C GLY A 108 -0.84 -0.58 -23.60
N GLU A 109 -1.00 0.75 -23.59
CA GLU A 109 -2.21 1.40 -24.05
C GLU A 109 -2.46 1.14 -25.54
N GLN A 110 -1.43 1.19 -26.39
CA GLN A 110 -1.56 0.94 -27.82
C GLN A 110 -1.88 -0.53 -28.15
N ASP A 111 -1.20 -1.46 -27.49
CA ASP A 111 -1.28 -2.89 -27.82
C ASP A 111 -2.50 -3.58 -27.20
N PHE A 112 -2.91 -3.14 -26.01
CA PHE A 112 -3.93 -3.81 -25.20
C PHE A 112 -5.07 -2.90 -24.73
N ASN A 113 -5.05 -1.60 -25.07
CA ASN A 113 -5.96 -0.61 -24.47
C ASN A 113 -5.90 -0.67 -22.93
N ASN A 114 -4.68 -0.89 -22.42
CA ASN A 114 -4.39 -0.99 -21.00
C ASN A 114 -2.96 -0.50 -20.74
N CYS A 115 -2.85 0.75 -20.29
CA CYS A 115 -1.60 1.39 -19.89
C CYS A 115 -0.77 0.60 -18.84
N GLN A 116 -1.39 -0.30 -18.07
CA GLN A 116 -0.69 -1.14 -17.09
C GLN A 116 -0.34 -2.54 -17.61
N ALA A 117 -0.64 -2.87 -18.87
CA ALA A 117 -0.45 -4.23 -19.42
C ALA A 117 1.00 -4.72 -19.28
N TYR A 118 1.96 -3.81 -19.44
CA TYR A 118 3.40 -4.08 -19.35
C TYR A 118 4.02 -3.71 -18.00
N MET A 119 3.21 -3.39 -16.98
CA MET A 119 3.68 -3.01 -15.65
C MET A 119 3.56 -4.17 -14.66
N SER A 120 4.54 -4.29 -13.76
CA SER A 120 4.59 -5.33 -12.73
C SER A 120 3.44 -5.19 -11.74
N ASP A 121 3.18 -3.95 -11.30
CA ASP A 121 2.09 -3.56 -10.39
C ASP A 121 1.90 -4.51 -9.19
N PRO A 122 2.95 -4.70 -8.37
CA PRO A 122 2.82 -5.46 -7.13
C PRO A 122 1.78 -4.79 -6.23
N LEU A 123 0.89 -5.60 -5.65
CA LEU A 123 -0.14 -5.15 -4.73
C LEU A 123 0.49 -4.87 -3.37
N GLY A 124 0.41 -3.62 -2.92
CA GLY A 124 0.69 -3.23 -1.54
C GLY A 124 -0.54 -3.32 -0.63
N VAL A 125 -0.30 -3.32 0.67
CA VAL A 125 -1.32 -3.16 1.72
C VAL A 125 -0.89 -2.12 2.73
N GLY A 126 -1.83 -1.33 3.23
CA GLY A 126 -1.58 -0.24 4.18
C GLY A 126 -2.61 -0.10 5.27
N GLY A 127 -2.18 0.29 6.47
CA GLY A 127 -3.02 0.33 7.65
C GLY A 127 -3.12 1.72 8.27
N LEU A 128 -4.33 2.27 8.33
CA LEU A 128 -4.67 3.42 9.16
C LEU A 128 -5.13 2.93 10.53
N VAL A 129 -4.20 2.92 11.47
CA VAL A 129 -4.43 2.49 12.84
C VAL A 129 -4.89 3.68 13.67
N VAL A 130 -6.12 3.60 14.19
CA VAL A 130 -6.71 4.60 15.08
C VAL A 130 -6.70 4.08 16.51
N THR A 131 -6.04 4.83 17.39
CA THR A 131 -5.89 4.52 18.82
C THR A 131 -7.19 4.73 19.60
N SER A 132 -7.26 4.22 20.83
CA SER A 132 -8.42 4.41 21.70
C SER A 132 -8.63 5.86 22.17
N ASP A 133 -7.62 6.71 22.02
CA ASP A 133 -7.65 8.15 22.26
C ASP A 133 -7.76 8.99 20.96
N ASP A 134 -8.32 8.42 19.90
CA ASP A 134 -8.68 9.08 18.63
C ASP A 134 -7.50 9.72 17.87
N ASN A 135 -6.31 9.14 18.02
CA ASN A 135 -5.12 9.50 17.25
C ASN A 135 -4.84 8.45 16.16
N ILE A 136 -4.10 8.86 15.13
CA ILE A 136 -3.69 8.01 14.01
C ILE A 136 -2.18 7.83 14.04
N ILE A 137 -1.76 6.59 13.87
CA ILE A 137 -0.36 6.18 13.87
C ILE A 137 0.22 6.19 12.45
N PHE A 138 1.40 6.77 12.34
CA PHE A 138 2.26 6.79 11.17
C PHE A 138 3.70 6.45 11.59
N ILE A 139 4.56 6.19 10.62
CA ILE A 139 5.97 5.90 10.83
C ILE A 139 6.84 6.78 9.95
N ARG A 140 8.03 7.16 10.42
CA ARG A 140 9.08 7.69 9.55
C ARG A 140 9.93 6.55 9.04
N ARG A 141 9.95 6.37 7.72
CA ARG A 141 10.79 5.37 7.06
C ARG A 141 12.27 5.64 7.30
N SER A 142 13.03 4.58 7.46
CA SER A 142 14.49 4.65 7.58
C SER A 142 15.14 5.21 6.30
N GLY A 143 16.35 5.74 6.46
CA GLY A 143 17.20 6.13 5.34
C GLY A 143 17.71 4.95 4.50
N GLN A 144 17.60 3.74 5.05
CA GLN A 144 18.05 2.50 4.42
C GLN A 144 16.98 1.85 3.54
N CYS A 145 15.73 2.30 3.64
CA CYS A 145 14.65 1.78 2.82
C CYS A 145 14.95 1.96 1.33
N ALA A 146 14.75 0.90 0.55
CA ALA A 146 14.96 0.92 -0.90
C ALA A 146 14.01 1.91 -1.61
N GLU A 147 12.82 2.10 -1.04
CA GLU A 147 11.79 3.00 -1.54
C GLU A 147 11.47 4.08 -0.50
N PHE A 148 11.37 5.32 -0.98
CA PHE A 148 10.91 6.48 -0.20
C PHE A 148 11.61 6.66 1.16
N PRO A 149 12.95 6.69 1.22
CA PRO A 149 13.67 6.84 2.48
C PRO A 149 13.33 8.18 3.16
N PHE A 150 13.30 8.18 4.50
CA PHE A 150 12.98 9.34 5.37
C PHE A 150 11.55 9.89 5.27
N LEU A 151 10.73 9.37 4.35
CA LEU A 151 9.35 9.83 4.21
C LEU A 151 8.47 9.30 5.35
N ILE A 152 7.42 10.05 5.64
CA ILE A 152 6.35 9.57 6.53
C ILE A 152 5.48 8.61 5.73
N ASP A 153 5.17 7.48 6.33
CA ASP A 153 4.31 6.45 5.77
C ASP A 153 3.33 5.92 6.82
N ARG A 154 2.34 5.18 6.36
CA ARG A 154 1.53 4.32 7.21
C ARG A 154 2.26 2.99 7.43
N PRO A 155 1.92 2.21 8.46
CA PRO A 155 2.38 0.84 8.55
C PRO A 155 1.86 -0.03 7.38
N GLY A 156 2.65 -0.99 6.93
CA GLY A 156 2.23 -1.99 5.93
C GLY A 156 3.29 -2.30 4.88
N GLY A 157 3.09 -3.39 4.14
CA GLY A 157 4.03 -3.79 3.09
C GLY A 157 3.34 -4.46 1.91
N HIS A 158 3.79 -5.67 1.55
CA HIS A 158 3.32 -6.35 0.34
C HIS A 158 3.10 -7.84 0.57
N PRO A 159 1.86 -8.35 0.51
CA PRO A 159 1.56 -9.77 0.67
C PRO A 159 2.27 -10.64 -0.37
N GLU A 160 2.76 -11.79 0.07
CA GLU A 160 3.56 -12.69 -0.76
C GLU A 160 2.79 -13.96 -1.16
N PRO A 161 2.72 -14.29 -2.46
CA PRO A 161 2.18 -15.56 -2.94
C PRO A 161 2.84 -16.79 -2.31
N ASP A 162 4.15 -16.71 -2.04
CA ASP A 162 4.90 -17.83 -1.47
C ASP A 162 4.45 -18.17 -0.05
N ASP A 163 4.00 -17.19 0.75
CA ASP A 163 3.44 -17.44 2.08
C ASP A 163 2.15 -18.26 2.00
N VAL A 164 1.33 -17.99 0.99
CA VAL A 164 0.08 -18.73 0.75
C VAL A 164 0.36 -20.17 0.30
N ILE A 165 1.32 -20.36 -0.60
CA ILE A 165 1.74 -21.68 -1.05
C ILE A 165 2.37 -22.47 0.10
N ALA A 166 3.22 -21.84 0.92
CA ALA A 166 3.87 -22.48 2.06
C ALA A 166 2.85 -22.93 3.12
N LYS A 167 1.84 -22.09 3.40
CA LYS A 167 0.78 -22.40 4.37
C LYS A 167 -0.13 -23.56 3.91
N THR A 168 -0.44 -23.63 2.62
CA THR A 168 -1.46 -24.57 2.10
C THR A 168 -0.88 -25.82 1.43
N GLY A 169 0.34 -25.74 0.89
CA GLY A 169 0.91 -26.74 0.00
C GLY A 169 0.20 -26.87 -1.36
N GLN A 170 -0.70 -25.95 -1.71
CA GLN A 170 -1.51 -26.00 -2.93
C GLN A 170 -1.04 -25.00 -3.97
N SER A 171 -1.24 -25.35 -5.25
CA SER A 171 -1.04 -24.43 -6.37
C SER A 171 -2.22 -23.46 -6.51
N PHE A 172 -1.97 -22.24 -6.99
CA PHE A 172 -3.03 -21.23 -7.19
C PHE A 172 -4.13 -21.67 -8.17
N GLN A 173 -3.85 -22.61 -9.07
CA GLN A 173 -4.85 -23.13 -10.01
C GLN A 173 -5.92 -23.99 -9.33
N THR A 174 -5.61 -24.57 -8.17
CA THR A 174 -6.48 -25.51 -7.45
C THR A 174 -6.97 -24.98 -6.11
N MET A 175 -6.37 -23.89 -5.65
CA MET A 175 -6.63 -23.28 -4.35
C MET A 175 -7.97 -22.52 -4.34
N ASP A 176 -8.66 -22.51 -3.20
CA ASP A 176 -9.77 -21.59 -2.97
C ASP A 176 -9.23 -20.14 -2.93
N PRO A 177 -9.68 -19.24 -3.84
CA PRO A 177 -9.25 -17.85 -3.84
C PRO A 177 -9.50 -17.10 -2.53
N SER A 178 -10.41 -17.57 -1.66
CA SER A 178 -10.62 -16.97 -0.34
C SER A 178 -9.36 -16.99 0.53
N ILE A 179 -8.45 -17.95 0.32
CA ILE A 179 -7.20 -18.06 1.08
C ILE A 179 -6.24 -16.92 0.71
N ILE A 180 -6.25 -16.48 -0.55
CA ILE A 180 -5.47 -15.30 -0.98
C ILE A 180 -6.03 -14.04 -0.29
N LEU A 181 -7.35 -13.95 -0.14
CA LEU A 181 -7.97 -12.84 0.58
C LEU A 181 -7.63 -12.86 2.08
N GLU A 182 -7.56 -14.04 2.69
CA GLU A 182 -7.07 -14.21 4.06
C GLU A 182 -5.64 -13.70 4.20
N GLU A 183 -4.74 -14.09 3.30
CA GLU A 183 -3.37 -13.57 3.31
C GLU A 183 -3.30 -12.05 3.19
N ILE A 184 -4.10 -11.44 2.30
CA ILE A 184 -4.12 -9.98 2.16
C ILE A 184 -4.50 -9.29 3.48
N PHE A 185 -5.52 -9.80 4.18
CA PHE A 185 -5.97 -9.24 5.46
C PHE A 185 -5.00 -9.56 6.62
N ASP A 186 -4.43 -10.75 6.63
CA ASP A 186 -3.46 -11.15 7.65
C ASP A 186 -2.13 -10.42 7.49
N SER A 187 -1.73 -10.14 6.24
CA SER A 187 -0.48 -9.42 5.95
C SER A 187 -0.50 -8.03 6.55
N ILE A 188 -1.58 -7.25 6.43
CA ILE A 188 -1.59 -5.91 7.04
C ILE A 188 -1.55 -5.96 8.57
N LEU A 189 -2.19 -6.94 9.19
CA LEU A 189 -2.11 -7.15 10.64
C LEU A 189 -0.70 -7.54 11.08
N LYS A 190 -0.04 -8.41 10.32
CA LYS A 190 1.35 -8.82 10.51
C LYS A 190 2.29 -7.61 10.42
N GLU A 191 2.18 -6.83 9.35
CA GLU A 191 3.03 -5.64 9.13
C GLU A 191 2.86 -4.61 10.27
N ILE A 192 1.64 -4.35 10.73
CA ILE A 192 1.42 -3.46 11.90
C ILE A 192 2.08 -4.04 13.17
N THR A 193 2.00 -5.36 13.35
CA THR A 193 2.61 -6.04 14.51
C THR A 193 4.13 -5.98 14.44
N GLU A 194 4.74 -6.18 13.27
CA GLU A 194 6.19 -6.18 13.08
C GLU A 194 6.74 -4.75 13.10
N GLU A 195 6.16 -3.83 12.32
CA GLU A 195 6.65 -2.45 12.22
C GLU A 195 6.33 -1.58 13.44
N VAL A 196 5.23 -1.83 14.16
CA VAL A 196 4.78 -0.96 15.27
C VAL A 196 4.76 -1.69 16.63
N ASN A 197 4.90 -3.01 16.65
CA ASN A 197 4.83 -3.84 17.87
C ASN A 197 3.47 -3.81 18.57
N ILE A 198 2.40 -3.51 17.84
CA ILE A 198 1.03 -3.58 18.37
C ILE A 198 0.60 -5.05 18.35
N PRO A 199 0.21 -5.64 19.49
CA PRO A 199 -0.23 -7.04 19.51
C PRO A 199 -1.54 -7.24 18.75
N LEU A 200 -1.66 -8.36 18.02
CA LEU A 200 -2.87 -8.71 17.26
C LEU A 200 -4.19 -8.62 18.06
N PRO A 201 -4.27 -9.06 19.34
CA PRO A 201 -5.52 -8.95 20.11
C PRO A 201 -6.01 -7.52 20.33
N ASN A 202 -5.12 -6.54 20.21
CA ASN A 202 -5.42 -5.13 20.37
C ASN A 202 -5.94 -4.48 19.08
N LEU A 203 -5.87 -5.18 17.93
CA LEU A 203 -6.31 -4.68 16.63
C LEU A 203 -7.69 -5.23 16.26
N SER A 204 -8.57 -4.35 15.77
CA SER A 204 -9.81 -4.77 15.13
C SER A 204 -9.55 -5.48 13.80
N SER A 205 -10.53 -6.21 13.31
CA SER A 205 -10.48 -6.70 11.92
C SER A 205 -10.30 -5.52 10.94
N PRO A 206 -9.41 -5.67 9.92
CA PRO A 206 -9.22 -4.63 8.92
C PRO A 206 -10.50 -4.33 8.14
N ILE A 207 -10.70 -3.07 7.80
CA ILE A 207 -11.79 -2.60 6.95
C ILE A 207 -11.19 -1.93 5.73
N LEU A 208 -11.48 -2.43 4.53
CA LEU A 208 -10.94 -1.85 3.31
C LEU A 208 -11.63 -0.52 2.99
N LEU A 209 -10.85 0.55 2.88
CA LEU A 209 -11.33 1.87 2.52
C LEU A 209 -11.32 2.12 1.02
N GLY A 210 -10.37 1.49 0.32
CA GLY A 210 -10.18 1.71 -1.11
C GLY A 210 -8.81 1.28 -1.59
N VAL A 211 -8.47 1.76 -2.78
CA VAL A 211 -7.16 1.53 -3.42
C VAL A 211 -6.52 2.87 -3.74
N SER A 212 -5.25 3.02 -3.39
CA SER A 212 -4.40 4.12 -3.81
C SER A 212 -3.48 3.67 -4.95
N TYR A 213 -3.19 4.58 -5.89
CA TYR A 213 -2.28 4.33 -7.01
C TYR A 213 -1.15 5.36 -7.01
N ASN A 214 0.08 4.89 -6.81
CA ASN A 214 1.25 5.75 -6.69
C ASN A 214 1.75 6.24 -8.07
N PRO A 215 1.66 7.54 -8.42
CA PRO A 215 2.04 8.07 -9.72
C PRO A 215 3.56 8.05 -9.92
N ILE A 216 4.35 8.11 -8.84
CA ILE A 216 5.81 8.08 -8.89
C ILE A 216 6.30 6.73 -9.44
N THR A 217 5.61 5.66 -9.11
CA THR A 217 5.92 4.30 -9.57
C THR A 217 4.96 3.84 -10.67
N LEU A 218 4.44 4.78 -11.45
CA LEU A 218 3.55 4.51 -12.60
C LEU A 218 2.30 3.70 -12.23
N LYS A 219 1.59 4.19 -11.21
CA LYS A 219 0.32 3.66 -10.67
C LYS A 219 0.44 2.29 -10.00
N THR A 220 1.53 2.03 -9.26
CA THR A 220 1.57 0.85 -8.39
C THR A 220 0.43 0.92 -7.37
N PRO A 221 -0.39 -0.13 -7.24
CA PRO A 221 -1.57 -0.11 -6.39
C PRO A 221 -1.29 -0.54 -4.94
N SER A 222 -2.01 0.05 -4.00
CA SER A 222 -2.01 -0.34 -2.58
C SER A 222 -3.45 -0.36 -2.04
N LEU A 223 -3.83 -1.46 -1.39
CA LEU A 223 -5.09 -1.56 -0.65
C LEU A 223 -4.95 -0.84 0.68
N GLU A 224 -5.88 0.06 0.98
CA GLU A 224 -5.80 0.87 2.19
C GLU A 224 -6.87 0.47 3.19
N PHE A 225 -6.43 0.05 4.37
CA PHE A 225 -7.25 -0.49 5.43
C PHE A 225 -7.37 0.49 6.59
N TYR A 226 -8.50 0.44 7.27
CA TYR A 226 -8.76 1.06 8.55
C TYR A 226 -8.79 0.01 9.65
N LEU A 227 -8.12 0.29 10.75
CA LEU A 227 -8.08 -0.56 11.93
C LEU A 227 -8.27 0.30 13.19
N LYS A 228 -9.09 -0.17 14.12
CA LYS A 228 -9.12 0.36 15.48
C LYS A 228 -8.12 -0.40 16.35
N CYS A 229 -7.45 0.32 17.22
CA CYS A 229 -6.62 -0.22 18.28
C CYS A 229 -7.24 0.16 19.62
N ASP A 230 -7.34 -0.78 20.55
CA ASP A 230 -7.83 -0.50 21.91
C ASP A 230 -6.76 0.12 22.82
N LEU A 231 -5.48 0.08 22.41
CA LEU A 231 -4.39 0.78 23.07
C LEU A 231 -4.41 2.28 22.76
N ASN A 232 -4.00 3.07 23.75
CA ASN A 232 -3.81 4.50 23.58
C ASN A 232 -2.42 4.81 23.01
N THR A 233 -2.24 6.07 22.61
CA THR A 233 -0.99 6.56 22.01
C THR A 233 0.26 6.28 22.83
N ASN A 234 0.20 6.45 24.16
CA ASN A 234 1.37 6.25 25.02
C ASN A 234 1.75 4.76 25.10
N GLU A 235 0.76 3.88 25.20
CA GLU A 235 1.00 2.42 25.22
C GLU A 235 1.66 1.95 23.91
N ILE A 236 1.20 2.49 22.77
CA ILE A 236 1.79 2.18 21.45
C ILE A 236 3.21 2.73 21.35
N GLN A 237 3.47 3.95 21.83
CA GLN A 237 4.82 4.52 21.87
C GLN A 237 5.79 3.63 22.68
N GLU A 238 5.37 3.15 23.85
CA GLU A 238 6.18 2.23 24.67
C GLU A 238 6.44 0.89 23.98
N LEU A 239 5.48 0.38 23.20
CA LEU A 239 5.63 -0.86 22.43
C LEU A 239 6.60 -0.66 21.26
N TYR A 240 6.46 0.44 20.53
CA TYR A 240 7.32 0.82 19.42
C TYR A 240 8.80 0.91 19.84
N GLU A 241 9.07 1.45 21.02
CA GLU A 241 10.44 1.52 21.57
C GLU A 241 11.03 0.16 21.95
N LYS A 242 10.18 -0.88 22.12
CA LYS A 242 10.57 -2.24 22.48
C LYS A 242 10.66 -3.19 21.28
N ARG A 243 10.58 -2.67 20.04
CA ARG A 243 10.77 -3.45 18.81
C ARG A 243 12.14 -4.12 18.77
N VAL A 244 12.20 -5.25 18.07
CA VAL A 244 13.44 -6.04 17.96
C VAL A 244 14.33 -5.40 16.89
N GLU A 245 15.66 -5.60 16.99
CA GLU A 245 16.66 -4.95 16.13
C GLU A 245 16.41 -5.09 14.61
N GLY A 246 15.71 -6.13 14.15
CA GLY A 246 15.33 -6.29 12.73
C GLY A 246 14.29 -5.27 12.24
N ASP A 247 13.34 -4.87 13.10
CA ASP A 247 12.25 -3.95 12.74
C ASP A 247 12.69 -2.47 12.82
N LEU A 248 13.83 -2.20 13.48
CA LEU A 248 14.42 -0.87 13.60
C LEU A 248 15.04 -0.38 12.29
N GLU A 249 15.33 -1.27 11.35
CA GLU A 249 15.91 -0.90 10.05
C GLU A 249 14.88 -0.33 9.08
N GLU A 250 13.59 -0.56 9.32
CA GLU A 250 12.50 -0.14 8.43
C GLU A 250 11.93 1.24 8.80
N SER A 251 11.87 1.56 10.10
CA SER A 251 11.37 2.86 10.57
C SER A 251 12.09 3.42 11.79
N THR A 252 12.28 4.74 11.79
CA THR A 252 13.11 5.45 12.79
C THR A 252 12.29 6.20 13.84
N GLU A 253 11.01 6.48 13.58
CA GLU A 253 10.18 7.33 14.45
C GLU A 253 8.70 6.97 14.32
N LEU A 254 7.99 6.89 15.45
CA LEU A 254 6.53 6.84 15.49
C LEU A 254 5.99 8.27 15.36
N ILE A 255 5.09 8.50 14.42
CA ILE A 255 4.43 9.79 14.19
C ILE A 255 2.96 9.65 14.55
N VAL A 256 2.45 10.60 15.33
CA VAL A 256 1.07 10.57 15.83
C VAL A 256 0.34 11.83 15.42
N LEU A 257 -0.85 11.67 14.80
CA LEU A 257 -1.71 12.77 14.41
C LEU A 257 -3.11 12.59 15.00
N SER A 258 -3.62 13.60 15.70
CA SER A 258 -5.00 13.54 16.20
C SER A 258 -6.02 13.66 15.08
N SER A 259 -7.17 12.99 15.22
CA SER A 259 -8.29 13.09 14.28
C SER A 259 -8.77 14.54 14.10
N PHE A 260 -8.70 15.37 15.14
CA PHE A 260 -8.99 16.79 15.07
C PHE A 260 -7.99 17.54 14.19
N SER A 261 -6.69 17.34 14.43
CA SER A 261 -5.64 17.93 13.60
C SER A 261 -5.82 17.52 12.14
N LEU A 262 -6.10 16.24 11.87
CA LEU A 262 -6.35 15.76 10.52
C LEU A 262 -7.53 16.46 9.84
N LYS A 263 -8.68 16.55 10.50
CA LYS A 263 -9.84 17.29 9.98
C LYS A 263 -9.49 18.75 9.71
N TYR A 264 -8.79 19.40 10.64
CA TYR A 264 -8.37 20.79 10.48
C TYR A 264 -7.43 20.96 9.29
N ILE A 265 -6.47 20.07 9.11
CA ILE A 265 -5.51 20.19 8.03
C ILE A 265 -6.18 19.94 6.67
N LEU A 266 -7.16 19.03 6.59
CA LEU A 266 -7.89 18.72 5.36
C LEU A 266 -8.94 19.78 4.99
N HIS A 267 -9.47 20.51 5.97
CA HIS A 267 -10.44 21.59 5.74
C HIS A 267 -9.78 22.90 5.28
N ASN A 268 -8.51 23.10 5.60
CA ASN A 268 -7.76 24.27 5.13
C ASN A 268 -7.07 23.89 3.82
N GLU A 269 -7.71 24.18 2.69
CA GLU A 269 -7.29 23.87 1.30
C GLU A 269 -5.92 24.42 0.86
N ASP A 270 -5.13 24.99 1.76
CA ASP A 270 -3.74 25.28 1.49
C ASP A 270 -2.89 24.15 2.07
N GLY A 271 -2.48 23.20 1.21
CA GLY A 271 -1.41 22.22 1.50
C GLY A 271 -0.08 22.84 1.99
N GLN A 272 -0.03 24.15 2.22
CA GLN A 272 0.99 24.87 2.98
C GLN A 272 0.90 24.68 4.50
N PHE A 273 -0.27 24.43 5.10
CA PHE A 273 -0.37 24.21 6.55
C PHE A 273 0.19 22.83 6.95
N PHE A 274 -0.03 21.79 6.14
CA PHE A 274 0.65 20.49 6.31
C PHE A 274 2.17 20.65 6.21
N LYS A 275 2.65 21.43 5.22
CA LYS A 275 4.06 21.83 5.13
C LYS A 275 4.52 22.54 6.40
N LYS A 276 3.74 23.45 6.97
CA LYS A 276 4.12 24.29 8.12
C LYS A 276 4.15 23.53 9.46
N VAL A 277 3.16 22.69 9.76
CA VAL A 277 3.13 21.86 10.99
C VAL A 277 4.30 20.87 11.01
N LEU A 278 4.67 20.30 9.86
CA LEU A 278 5.84 19.43 9.70
C LEU A 278 7.18 20.21 9.66
N LEU A 279 7.18 21.49 9.28
CA LEU A 279 8.35 22.37 9.34
C LEU A 279 8.64 22.89 10.77
N GLU A 280 7.62 23.02 11.62
CA GLU A 280 7.76 23.47 13.02
C GLU A 280 8.19 22.33 13.96
N SER A 281 8.04 21.05 13.57
CA SER A 281 8.73 19.90 14.17
C SER A 281 10.21 19.84 13.73
N ASN A 282 10.98 20.87 14.08
CA ASN A 282 12.44 21.07 14.11
C ASN A 282 13.46 20.26 13.27
N SER A 283 13.10 19.50 12.24
CA SER A 283 14.09 18.95 11.31
C SER A 283 13.57 18.83 9.89
N MET A 284 14.38 19.37 8.97
CA MET A 284 14.48 19.05 7.54
C MET A 284 13.77 19.98 6.53
N ARG A 285 14.62 20.67 5.77
CA ARG A 285 14.33 21.30 4.47
C ARG A 285 14.26 20.18 3.43
N ASN A 286 13.10 19.96 2.80
CA ASN A 286 12.95 19.63 1.38
C ASN A 286 11.47 19.39 1.06
N LEU A 287 10.96 20.06 0.02
CA LEU A 287 9.53 20.21 -0.25
C LEU A 287 8.87 19.01 -0.99
N SER A 288 9.56 17.89 -1.15
CA SER A 288 9.10 16.69 -1.88
C SER A 288 8.63 15.53 -0.99
N LEU A 289 8.51 15.75 0.32
CA LEU A 289 8.42 14.71 1.36
C LEU A 289 7.00 14.19 1.71
N ILE A 290 5.93 14.65 1.02
CA ILE A 290 4.58 14.70 1.61
C ILE A 290 3.53 13.82 0.89
N LEU A 291 3.83 13.29 -0.30
CA LEU A 291 2.81 12.68 -1.16
C LEU A 291 2.08 11.48 -0.56
N LYS A 292 2.70 10.60 0.24
CA LYS A 292 2.01 9.40 0.76
C LYS A 292 0.93 9.74 1.80
N MET A 293 1.21 10.64 2.75
CA MET A 293 0.34 10.89 3.90
C MET A 293 -0.98 11.63 3.55
N ASP A 294 -0.96 12.54 2.57
CA ASP A 294 -2.10 13.40 2.23
C ASP A 294 -3.35 12.61 1.79
N ILE A 295 -3.15 11.49 1.08
CA ILE A 295 -4.22 10.63 0.54
C ILE A 295 -4.96 9.89 1.64
N PHE A 296 -4.20 9.41 2.63
CA PHE A 296 -4.74 8.71 3.78
C PHE A 296 -5.61 9.59 4.63
N CYS A 297 -5.14 10.82 4.86
CA CYS A 297 -5.89 11.84 5.55
C CYS A 297 -7.21 12.11 4.82
N PHE A 298 -7.17 12.25 3.49
CA PHE A 298 -8.34 12.46 2.65
C PHE A 298 -9.34 11.28 2.69
N LEU A 299 -8.86 10.04 2.57
CA LEU A 299 -9.66 8.81 2.71
C LEU A 299 -10.36 8.75 4.07
N PHE A 300 -9.60 8.96 5.15
CA PHE A 300 -10.14 8.97 6.51
C PHE A 300 -11.18 10.07 6.72
N TYR A 301 -10.94 11.27 6.20
CA TYR A 301 -11.91 12.37 6.27
C TYR A 301 -13.21 12.08 5.54
N LEU A 302 -13.14 11.45 4.35
CA LEU A 302 -14.35 11.03 3.64
C LEU A 302 -15.20 10.07 4.50
N ILE A 303 -14.58 9.13 5.21
CA ILE A 303 -15.27 8.18 6.10
C ILE A 303 -15.85 8.89 7.33
N MET A 304 -15.10 9.82 7.92
CA MET A 304 -15.59 10.60 9.06
C MET A 304 -16.74 11.54 8.70
N LYS A 305 -16.89 11.90 7.42
CA LYS A 305 -17.98 12.72 6.90
C LYS A 305 -19.23 11.90 6.57
N THR A 306 -19.09 10.62 6.23
CA THR A 306 -20.22 9.72 5.95
C THR A 306 -20.82 9.08 7.21
N THR A 307 -20.09 9.14 8.33
CA THR A 307 -20.50 8.59 9.64
C THR A 307 -21.17 9.61 10.57
N MET A 308 -21.27 10.88 10.16
CA MET A 308 -22.02 11.95 10.83
C MET A 308 -23.27 12.33 10.04
#